data_AF-A0AAU2V815-F1
#
_entry.id   AF-A0AAU2V815-F1
#
_cell.length_a   1.000
_cell.length_b   1.000
_cell.length_c   1.000
_cell.angle_alpha   90.00
_cell.angle_beta   90.00
_cell.angle_gamma   90.00
#
_symmetry.space_group_name_H-M   'P 1'
#
loop_
_entity.id
_entity.type
_entity.pdbx_description
1 polymer ?
#
loop_
_entity_poly.entity_id
_entity_poly.type
_entity_poly.pdbx_seq_one_letter_code
_entity_poly.pdbx_strand_id
1 'polypeptide(L)'
;MNIRRILTTTVAAAVTAPAALLSVSPAFAAETKPAAQTQKPTYEELKKAAADAAKAYDAAAKAYADQRALVEKVMSDDAPEAKAFHDAWAAAEKAKAAKAAADQAVTDAKAKLAALPETADADEKAAAQKAVTDAEAAAKAAAEAQTAAAAKRKSTGNTLADLRIDTLRKYDALTKAKAAAQKAKETADAALKAAGECVWQPKISSELKGLPAQVVAGTTVDFSFRVSNATGHTLDVSPLFFVHTAQGKAQWLDGTVWKELPDEPSIVAPAKGVAAGSTIEVKVRLTVDAKAKAGKGDALIAGNASDAYNPCILGPMKGYKFAVLTAGSKPDGDAAKPQPTEDKDRPKPTGKPTAGGSAPTAQGGAAATPLNTATTTGALASTGSSSAMPRLALAGGVAVALGAGAVIATRRRKATDRT
;
A
#
# COMPACT_ATOMS: atom_id res chain seq x y z
N MET A 1 -15.11 40.15 -42.74
CA MET A 1 -14.09 40.71 -41.82
C MET A 1 -13.25 39.55 -41.30
N ASN A 2 -11.93 39.63 -41.46
CA ASN A 2 -10.96 38.52 -41.40
C ASN A 2 -10.96 37.77 -40.06
N ILE A 3 -11.28 36.46 -40.09
CA ILE A 3 -11.16 35.56 -38.95
C ILE A 3 -9.69 35.14 -38.83
N ARG A 4 -8.98 35.80 -37.91
CA ARG A 4 -7.64 35.35 -37.48
C ARG A 4 -7.79 34.07 -36.68
N ARG A 5 -7.31 32.96 -37.25
CA ARG A 5 -7.09 31.68 -36.55
C ARG A 5 -6.11 31.91 -35.40
N ILE A 6 -6.59 31.81 -34.17
CA ILE A 6 -5.72 31.74 -32.99
C ILE A 6 -5.29 30.28 -32.86
N LEU A 7 -4.01 30.03 -33.13
CA LEU A 7 -3.33 28.78 -32.80
C LEU A 7 -3.37 28.58 -31.28
N THR A 8 -4.05 27.55 -30.83
CA THR A 8 -3.90 27.02 -29.46
C THR A 8 -2.65 26.14 -29.42
N THR A 9 -1.59 26.69 -28.84
CA THR A 9 -0.38 25.97 -28.42
C THR A 9 -0.77 24.87 -27.44
N THR A 10 -0.69 23.63 -27.93
CA THR A 10 -0.90 22.41 -27.15
C THR A 10 0.40 22.13 -26.39
N VAL A 11 0.40 22.32 -25.07
CA VAL A 11 1.48 21.80 -24.22
C VAL A 11 1.25 20.30 -24.08
N ALA A 12 1.98 19.54 -24.88
CA ALA A 12 2.08 18.10 -24.77
C ALA A 12 2.95 17.76 -23.54
N ALA A 13 2.32 17.44 -22.41
CA ALA A 13 2.98 16.70 -21.35
C ALA A 13 3.02 15.22 -21.76
N ALA A 14 4.13 14.82 -22.38
CA ALA A 14 4.42 13.44 -22.71
C ALA A 14 4.66 12.64 -21.42
N VAL A 15 3.65 11.90 -20.97
CA VAL A 15 3.85 10.77 -20.04
C VAL A 15 3.96 9.52 -20.91
N THR A 16 5.18 9.20 -21.29
CA THR A 16 5.55 7.96 -21.97
C THR A 16 5.50 6.80 -20.97
N ALA A 17 4.38 6.08 -20.94
CA ALA A 17 4.32 4.72 -20.44
C ALA A 17 4.13 3.76 -21.64
N PRO A 18 4.91 2.67 -21.77
CA PRO A 18 4.86 1.83 -22.95
C PRO A 18 3.53 1.08 -23.04
N ALA A 19 2.75 1.43 -24.05
CA ALA A 19 1.60 0.67 -24.52
C ALA A 19 2.09 -0.55 -25.30
N ALA A 20 2.36 -1.64 -24.59
CA ALA A 20 2.45 -2.98 -25.16
C ALA A 20 1.73 -3.95 -24.22
N LEU A 21 0.91 -4.84 -24.79
CA LEU A 21 0.01 -5.82 -24.15
C LEU A 21 -1.43 -5.36 -23.89
N LEU A 22 -2.17 -5.06 -24.96
CA LEU A 22 -3.62 -5.21 -24.97
C LEU A 22 -4.07 -5.93 -26.24
N SER A 23 -3.93 -7.27 -26.23
CA SER A 23 -4.71 -8.16 -27.11
C SER A 23 -4.78 -9.57 -26.50
N VAL A 24 -5.60 -9.75 -25.47
CA VAL A 24 -6.17 -11.09 -25.17
C VAL A 24 -7.60 -10.89 -24.69
N SER A 25 -8.55 -11.16 -25.59
CA SER A 25 -9.97 -11.37 -25.26
C SER A 25 -10.14 -12.73 -24.57
N PRO A 26 -11.19 -12.94 -23.75
CA PRO A 26 -11.30 -14.11 -22.90
C PRO A 26 -11.87 -15.28 -23.71
N ALA A 27 -11.05 -16.30 -23.93
CA ALA A 27 -11.51 -17.63 -24.29
C ALA A 27 -10.79 -18.63 -23.38
N PHE A 28 -11.36 -18.88 -22.20
CA PHE A 28 -11.02 -20.07 -21.44
C PHE A 28 -12.28 -20.90 -21.27
N ALA A 29 -12.40 -21.83 -22.21
CA ALA A 29 -13.07 -23.10 -21.98
C ALA A 29 -12.52 -23.75 -20.71
N ALA A 30 -13.38 -24.53 -20.05
CA ALA A 30 -13.07 -25.28 -18.85
C ALA A 30 -11.89 -26.24 -19.07
N GLU A 31 -10.71 -25.85 -18.60
CA GLU A 31 -9.63 -26.79 -18.30
C GLU A 31 -9.62 -27.00 -16.78
N THR A 32 -10.09 -28.17 -16.36
CA THR A 32 -9.88 -28.71 -15.01
C THR A 32 -8.39 -28.96 -14.81
N LYS A 33 -7.67 -27.94 -14.32
CA LYS A 33 -6.26 -28.04 -13.91
C LYS A 33 -6.20 -28.28 -12.39
N PRO A 34 -5.27 -29.12 -11.87
CA PRO A 34 -5.28 -29.52 -10.46
C PRO A 34 -5.09 -28.29 -9.56
N ALA A 35 -5.75 -28.29 -8.41
CA ALA A 35 -5.63 -27.25 -7.39
C ALA A 35 -4.14 -27.00 -7.08
N ALA A 36 -3.60 -25.89 -7.62
CA ALA A 36 -2.26 -25.45 -7.28
C ALA A 36 -2.26 -25.14 -5.77
N GLN A 37 -1.46 -25.88 -5.00
CA GLN A 37 -1.24 -25.60 -3.59
C GLN A 37 -0.89 -24.12 -3.43
N THR A 38 -1.78 -23.37 -2.78
CA THR A 38 -1.64 -21.94 -2.54
C THR A 38 -0.50 -21.72 -1.55
N GLN A 39 0.70 -21.46 -2.06
CA GLN A 39 1.87 -21.23 -1.21
C GLN A 39 1.72 -19.87 -0.50
N LYS A 40 1.86 -19.88 0.84
CA LYS A 40 1.77 -18.69 1.70
C LYS A 40 2.84 -17.66 1.28
N PRO A 41 2.56 -16.35 1.22
CA PRO A 41 3.57 -15.33 0.94
C PRO A 41 4.61 -15.25 2.06
N THR A 42 5.86 -14.99 1.68
CA THR A 42 6.98 -14.73 2.59
C THR A 42 6.84 -13.38 3.29
N TYR A 43 7.53 -13.20 4.42
CA TYR A 43 7.52 -11.94 5.18
C TYR A 43 8.05 -10.76 4.35
N GLU A 44 9.07 -10.99 3.52
CA GLU A 44 9.60 -9.95 2.61
C GLU A 44 8.61 -9.61 1.48
N GLU A 45 7.88 -10.60 0.95
CA GLU A 45 6.79 -10.32 0.00
C GLU A 45 5.66 -9.52 0.64
N LEU A 46 5.32 -9.81 1.91
CA LEU A 46 4.33 -9.04 2.67
C LEU A 46 4.78 -7.60 2.92
N LYS A 47 6.06 -7.37 3.26
CA LYS A 47 6.62 -6.01 3.38
C LYS A 47 6.49 -5.23 2.07
N LYS A 48 6.86 -5.87 0.97
CA LYS A 48 6.75 -5.28 -0.36
C LYS A 48 5.29 -4.95 -0.69
N ALA A 49 4.37 -5.89 -0.44
CA ALA A 49 2.95 -5.70 -0.68
C ALA A 49 2.36 -4.53 0.14
N ALA A 50 2.73 -4.41 1.42
CA ALA A 50 2.31 -3.28 2.26
C ALA A 50 2.86 -1.94 1.74
N ALA A 51 4.14 -1.89 1.34
CA ALA A 51 4.74 -0.70 0.76
C ALA A 51 4.09 -0.30 -0.57
N ASP A 52 3.80 -1.26 -1.45
CA ASP A 52 3.15 -1.02 -2.72
C ASP A 52 1.69 -0.57 -2.53
N ALA A 53 0.96 -1.16 -1.57
CA ALA A 53 -0.39 -0.73 -1.20
C ALA A 53 -0.42 0.68 -0.60
N ALA A 54 0.56 1.05 0.22
CA ALA A 54 0.71 2.40 0.75
C ALA A 54 0.92 3.43 -0.37
N LYS A 55 1.83 3.16 -1.32
CA LYS A 55 2.04 4.03 -2.49
C LYS A 55 0.78 4.18 -3.34
N ALA A 56 0.03 3.09 -3.53
CA ALA A 56 -1.23 3.12 -4.29
C ALA A 56 -2.29 3.98 -3.59
N TYR A 57 -2.39 3.89 -2.25
CA TYR A 57 -3.26 4.76 -1.47
C TYR A 57 -2.85 6.24 -1.58
N ASP A 58 -1.56 6.55 -1.45
CA ASP A 58 -1.06 7.93 -1.54
C ASP A 58 -1.34 8.55 -2.92
N ALA A 59 -1.13 7.78 -3.99
CA ALA A 59 -1.48 8.20 -5.36
C ALA A 59 -2.98 8.45 -5.52
N ALA A 60 -3.83 7.57 -4.99
CA ALA A 60 -5.29 7.73 -5.03
C ALA A 60 -5.76 8.93 -4.19
N ALA A 61 -5.14 9.16 -3.02
CA ALA A 61 -5.43 10.29 -2.15
C ALA A 61 -5.06 11.62 -2.81
N LYS A 62 -3.91 11.68 -3.50
CA LYS A 62 -3.51 12.84 -4.30
C LYS A 62 -4.48 13.11 -5.44
N ALA A 63 -4.82 12.09 -6.24
CA ALA A 63 -5.75 12.25 -7.36
C ALA A 63 -7.14 12.73 -6.87
N TYR A 64 -7.62 12.19 -5.75
CA TYR A 64 -8.85 12.66 -5.10
C TYR A 64 -8.75 14.13 -4.67
N ALA A 65 -7.65 14.54 -4.04
CA ALA A 65 -7.45 15.92 -3.60
C ALA A 65 -7.41 16.91 -4.79
N ASP A 66 -6.67 16.56 -5.84
CA ASP A 66 -6.58 17.36 -7.06
C ASP A 66 -7.97 17.50 -7.73
N GLN A 67 -8.76 16.41 -7.80
CA GLN A 67 -10.12 16.45 -8.34
C GLN A 67 -11.08 17.24 -7.44
N ARG A 68 -10.93 17.18 -6.12
CA ARG A 68 -11.76 17.96 -5.18
C ARG A 68 -11.57 19.46 -5.40
N ALA A 69 -10.33 19.91 -5.60
CA ALA A 69 -10.04 21.31 -5.93
C ALA A 69 -10.67 21.71 -7.28
N LEU A 70 -10.69 20.80 -8.26
CA LEU A 70 -11.38 21.06 -9.53
C LEU A 70 -12.91 21.15 -9.37
N VAL A 71 -13.52 20.30 -8.54
CA VAL A 71 -14.96 20.38 -8.22
C VAL A 71 -15.28 21.75 -7.64
N GLU A 72 -14.52 22.22 -6.66
CA GLU A 72 -14.71 23.54 -6.07
C GLU A 72 -14.65 24.66 -7.12
N LYS A 73 -13.62 24.62 -7.98
CA LYS A 73 -13.45 25.60 -9.06
C LYS A 73 -14.60 25.61 -10.06
N VAL A 74 -15.09 24.44 -10.47
CA VAL A 74 -16.16 24.28 -11.49
C VAL A 74 -17.55 24.56 -10.92
N MET A 75 -17.75 24.35 -9.62
CA MET A 75 -19.02 24.62 -8.95
C MET A 75 -19.17 26.08 -8.56
N SER A 76 -18.08 26.83 -8.43
CA SER A 76 -18.11 28.27 -8.18
C SER A 76 -18.85 29.03 -9.28
N ASP A 77 -19.60 30.06 -8.88
CA ASP A 77 -20.22 31.02 -9.81
C ASP A 77 -19.17 31.87 -10.55
N ASP A 78 -17.94 31.89 -10.03
CA ASP A 78 -16.81 32.52 -10.69
C ASP A 78 -16.22 31.70 -11.85
N ALA A 79 -16.62 30.45 -12.02
CA ALA A 79 -16.18 29.62 -13.13
C ALA A 79 -16.49 30.29 -14.48
N PRO A 80 -15.59 30.24 -15.48
CA PRO A 80 -15.82 30.87 -16.78
C PRO A 80 -17.14 30.43 -17.44
N GLU A 81 -17.49 29.16 -17.35
CA GLU A 81 -18.73 28.60 -17.88
C GLU A 81 -19.97 29.06 -17.11
N ALA A 82 -19.85 29.27 -15.79
CA ALA A 82 -20.92 29.83 -14.97
C ALA A 82 -21.17 31.30 -15.34
N LYS A 83 -20.11 32.11 -15.45
CA LYS A 83 -20.19 33.49 -15.93
C LYS A 83 -20.84 33.58 -17.32
N ALA A 84 -20.39 32.76 -18.26
CA ALA A 84 -20.98 32.72 -19.61
C ALA A 84 -22.46 32.33 -19.62
N PHE A 85 -22.89 31.45 -18.71
CA PHE A 85 -24.30 31.12 -18.53
C PHE A 85 -25.08 32.31 -17.95
N HIS A 86 -24.57 32.97 -16.91
CA HIS A 86 -25.21 34.15 -16.32
C HIS A 86 -25.37 35.29 -17.32
N ASP A 87 -24.35 35.58 -18.15
CA ASP A 87 -24.42 36.59 -19.20
C ASP A 87 -25.48 36.24 -20.26
N ALA A 88 -25.52 34.98 -20.69
CA ALA A 88 -26.52 34.52 -21.66
C ALA A 88 -27.94 34.54 -21.08
N TRP A 89 -28.09 34.26 -19.78
CA TRP A 89 -29.34 34.35 -19.06
C TRP A 89 -29.84 35.80 -19.00
N ALA A 90 -28.98 36.73 -18.60
CA ALA A 90 -29.33 38.16 -18.54
C ALA A 90 -29.69 38.71 -19.93
N ALA A 91 -28.96 38.32 -20.98
CA ALA A 91 -29.28 38.71 -22.35
C ALA A 91 -30.64 38.16 -22.82
N ALA A 92 -30.99 36.93 -22.44
CA ALA A 92 -32.29 36.34 -22.76
C ALA A 92 -33.45 37.05 -22.07
N GLU A 93 -33.30 37.41 -20.79
CA GLU A 93 -34.32 38.18 -20.07
C GLU A 93 -34.48 39.60 -20.66
N LYS A 94 -33.37 40.26 -21.03
CA LYS A 94 -33.42 41.55 -21.73
C LYS A 94 -34.14 41.44 -23.09
N ALA A 95 -33.84 40.40 -23.87
CA ALA A 95 -34.49 40.20 -25.18
C ALA A 95 -35.98 39.86 -25.04
N LYS A 96 -36.36 39.12 -24.00
CA LYS A 96 -37.77 38.85 -23.65
C LYS A 96 -38.51 40.14 -23.31
N ALA A 97 -37.92 41.01 -22.49
CA ALA A 97 -38.51 42.31 -22.16
C ALA A 97 -38.63 43.21 -23.41
N ALA A 98 -37.62 43.24 -24.28
CA ALA A 98 -37.66 43.99 -25.53
C ALA A 98 -38.76 43.51 -26.48
N LYS A 99 -38.98 42.18 -26.58
CA LYS A 99 -40.09 41.63 -27.35
C LYS A 99 -41.45 42.07 -26.80
N ALA A 100 -41.64 41.99 -25.49
CA ALA A 100 -42.88 42.44 -24.85
C ALA A 100 -43.17 43.93 -25.13
N ALA A 101 -42.13 44.78 -25.06
CA ALA A 101 -42.26 46.20 -25.40
C ALA A 101 -42.60 46.43 -26.89
N ALA A 102 -41.99 45.66 -27.80
CA ALA A 102 -42.28 45.78 -29.24
C ALA A 102 -43.70 45.30 -29.58
N ASP A 103 -44.20 44.25 -28.93
CA ASP A 103 -45.58 43.79 -29.08
C ASP A 103 -46.59 44.83 -28.57
N GLN A 104 -46.28 45.49 -27.46
CA GLN A 104 -47.07 46.62 -26.97
C GLN A 104 -47.09 47.76 -27.98
N ALA A 105 -45.94 48.11 -28.58
CA ALA A 105 -45.87 49.17 -29.59
C ALA A 105 -46.70 48.87 -30.84
N VAL A 106 -46.79 47.61 -31.28
CA VAL A 106 -47.70 47.19 -32.35
C VAL A 106 -49.16 47.42 -31.95
N THR A 107 -49.51 47.04 -30.72
CA THR A 107 -50.87 47.23 -30.17
C THR A 107 -51.24 48.70 -30.14
N ASP A 108 -50.34 49.55 -29.64
CA ASP A 108 -50.53 50.99 -29.54
C ASP A 108 -50.61 51.66 -30.92
N ALA A 109 -49.77 51.25 -31.88
CA ALA A 109 -49.80 51.78 -33.25
C ALA A 109 -51.11 51.43 -33.97
N LYS A 110 -51.61 50.20 -33.80
CA LYS A 110 -52.91 49.77 -34.36
C LYS A 110 -54.08 50.53 -33.73
N ALA A 111 -54.04 50.74 -32.41
CA ALA A 111 -55.04 51.53 -31.71
C ALA A 111 -55.08 52.99 -32.21
N LYS A 112 -53.91 53.61 -32.43
CA LYS A 112 -53.80 54.96 -32.99
C LYS A 112 -54.36 55.05 -34.41
N LEU A 113 -54.04 54.08 -35.27
CA LEU A 113 -54.58 54.01 -36.63
C LEU A 113 -56.12 53.90 -36.61
N ALA A 114 -56.68 53.07 -35.72
CA ALA A 114 -58.12 52.89 -35.57
C ALA A 114 -58.85 54.11 -34.99
N ALA A 115 -58.15 54.96 -34.23
CA ALA A 115 -58.69 56.17 -33.62
C ALA A 115 -58.67 57.40 -34.54
N LEU A 116 -58.15 57.30 -35.77
CA LEU A 116 -58.15 58.41 -36.71
C LEU A 116 -59.59 58.80 -37.09
N PRO A 117 -59.94 60.10 -37.07
CA PRO A 117 -61.25 60.57 -37.50
C PRO A 117 -61.43 60.38 -39.02
N GLU A 118 -62.68 60.32 -39.49
CA GLU A 118 -62.95 60.20 -40.94
C GLU A 118 -62.40 61.39 -41.74
N THR A 119 -62.32 62.55 -41.12
CA THR A 119 -61.74 63.80 -41.66
C THR A 119 -60.21 63.80 -41.72
N ALA A 120 -59.53 62.77 -41.19
CA ALA A 120 -58.08 62.68 -41.25
C ALA A 120 -57.61 62.67 -42.71
N ASP A 121 -56.58 63.47 -42.99
CA ASP A 121 -56.07 63.64 -44.33
C ASP A 121 -55.26 62.40 -44.79
N ALA A 122 -54.87 62.41 -46.06
CA ALA A 122 -54.14 61.29 -46.67
C ALA A 122 -52.76 61.07 -46.02
N ASP A 123 -52.11 62.14 -45.57
CA ASP A 123 -50.77 62.10 -44.99
C ASP A 123 -50.82 61.55 -43.55
N GLU A 124 -51.82 61.94 -42.77
CA GLU A 124 -52.07 61.41 -41.42
C GLU A 124 -52.35 59.89 -41.45
N LYS A 125 -53.19 59.44 -42.39
CA LYS A 125 -53.49 58.02 -42.60
C LYS A 125 -52.23 57.25 -43.04
N ALA A 126 -51.46 57.80 -43.97
CA ALA A 126 -50.21 57.19 -44.43
C ALA A 126 -49.16 57.09 -43.31
N ALA A 127 -49.04 58.12 -42.47
CA ALA A 127 -48.12 58.12 -41.33
C ALA A 127 -48.51 57.07 -40.28
N ALA A 128 -49.79 56.93 -39.95
CA ALA A 128 -50.27 55.92 -39.02
C ALA A 128 -50.08 54.49 -39.57
N GLN A 129 -50.37 54.27 -40.86
CA GLN A 129 -50.13 52.99 -41.53
C GLN A 129 -48.63 52.62 -41.53
N LYS A 130 -47.77 53.61 -41.77
CA LYS A 130 -46.32 53.44 -41.69
C LYS A 130 -45.88 53.10 -40.27
N ALA A 131 -46.42 53.75 -39.25
CA ALA A 131 -46.10 53.46 -37.84
C ALA A 131 -46.48 52.03 -37.45
N VAL A 132 -47.61 51.49 -37.94
CA VAL A 132 -47.97 50.08 -37.75
C VAL A 132 -46.95 49.17 -38.42
N THR A 133 -46.59 49.45 -39.67
CA THR A 133 -45.63 48.65 -40.44
C THR A 133 -44.25 48.62 -39.76
N ASP A 134 -43.76 49.78 -39.31
CA ASP A 134 -42.49 49.91 -38.59
C ASP A 134 -42.53 49.17 -37.25
N ALA A 135 -43.64 49.26 -36.50
CA ALA A 135 -43.81 48.55 -35.25
C ALA A 135 -43.84 47.02 -35.45
N GLU A 136 -44.55 46.53 -36.49
CA GLU A 136 -44.60 45.11 -36.82
C GLU A 136 -43.22 44.56 -37.23
N ALA A 137 -42.46 45.34 -38.01
CA ALA A 137 -41.08 45.01 -38.35
C ALA A 137 -40.18 44.95 -37.09
N ALA A 138 -40.31 45.92 -36.18
CA ALA A 138 -39.59 45.93 -34.92
C ALA A 138 -39.96 44.75 -34.01
N ALA A 139 -41.24 44.39 -33.92
CA ALA A 139 -41.71 43.23 -33.16
C ALA A 139 -41.19 41.91 -33.73
N LYS A 140 -41.12 41.78 -35.06
CA LYS A 140 -40.50 40.63 -35.73
C LYS A 140 -39.01 40.53 -35.39
N ALA A 141 -38.25 41.62 -35.53
CA ALA A 141 -36.83 41.65 -35.19
C ALA A 141 -36.58 41.31 -33.70
N ALA A 142 -37.43 41.81 -32.80
CA ALA A 142 -37.37 41.48 -31.38
C ALA A 142 -37.69 39.99 -31.10
N ALA A 143 -38.60 39.38 -31.88
CA ALA A 143 -38.91 37.95 -31.77
C ALA A 143 -37.70 37.07 -32.14
N GLU A 144 -37.02 37.43 -33.24
CA GLU A 144 -35.81 36.75 -33.70
C GLU A 144 -34.68 36.90 -32.69
N ALA A 145 -34.48 38.10 -32.15
CA ALA A 145 -33.50 38.36 -31.11
C ALA A 145 -33.78 37.58 -29.81
N GLN A 146 -35.05 37.51 -29.38
CA GLN A 146 -35.46 36.70 -28.23
C GLN A 146 -35.16 35.21 -28.47
N THR A 147 -35.49 34.70 -29.65
CA THR A 147 -35.25 33.30 -30.02
C THR A 147 -33.75 32.98 -30.00
N ALA A 148 -32.92 33.84 -30.58
CA ALA A 148 -31.47 33.69 -30.59
C ALA A 148 -30.88 33.75 -29.17
N ALA A 149 -31.34 34.67 -28.32
CA ALA A 149 -30.88 34.78 -26.94
C ALA A 149 -31.30 33.58 -26.08
N ALA A 150 -32.52 33.08 -26.25
CA ALA A 150 -32.99 31.86 -25.59
C ALA A 150 -32.19 30.62 -26.02
N ALA A 151 -31.88 30.48 -27.31
CA ALA A 151 -31.03 29.41 -27.82
C ALA A 151 -29.62 29.48 -27.24
N LYS A 152 -29.03 30.68 -27.16
CA LYS A 152 -27.71 30.89 -26.54
C LYS A 152 -27.71 30.51 -25.06
N ARG A 153 -28.72 30.95 -24.29
CA ARG A 153 -28.89 30.58 -22.87
C ARG A 153 -28.98 29.06 -22.69
N LYS A 154 -29.75 28.38 -23.54
CA LYS A 154 -29.86 26.92 -23.50
C LYS A 154 -28.51 26.25 -23.78
N SER A 155 -27.80 26.71 -24.81
CA SER A 155 -26.49 26.16 -25.16
C SER A 155 -25.46 26.34 -24.05
N THR A 156 -25.35 27.53 -23.45
CA THR A 156 -24.39 27.77 -22.35
C THR A 156 -24.77 27.02 -21.08
N GLY A 157 -26.07 26.89 -20.79
CA GLY A 157 -26.57 26.08 -19.68
C GLY A 157 -26.22 24.60 -19.82
N ASN A 158 -26.39 24.05 -21.03
CA ASN A 158 -25.97 22.67 -21.32
C ASN A 158 -24.47 22.47 -21.14
N THR A 159 -23.64 23.39 -21.66
CA THR A 159 -22.17 23.32 -21.51
C THR A 159 -21.75 23.32 -20.04
N LEU A 160 -22.33 24.21 -19.21
CA LEU A 160 -22.05 24.27 -17.78
C LEU A 160 -22.49 22.99 -17.06
N ALA A 161 -23.69 22.50 -17.37
CA ALA A 161 -24.23 21.27 -16.79
C ALA A 161 -23.36 20.05 -17.14
N ASP A 162 -22.97 19.90 -18.40
CA ASP A 162 -22.12 18.80 -18.86
C ASP A 162 -20.75 18.83 -18.17
N LEU A 163 -20.13 20.00 -18.05
CA LEU A 163 -18.87 20.18 -17.33
C LEU A 163 -18.99 19.78 -15.86
N ARG A 164 -20.03 20.25 -15.17
CA ARG A 164 -20.29 19.94 -13.76
C ARG A 164 -20.54 18.44 -13.56
N ILE A 165 -21.34 17.82 -14.43
CA ILE A 165 -21.64 16.39 -14.38
C ILE A 165 -20.38 15.54 -14.63
N ASP A 166 -19.57 15.86 -15.64
CA ASP A 166 -18.33 15.14 -15.92
C ASP A 166 -17.35 15.24 -14.73
N THR A 167 -17.21 16.44 -14.17
CA THR A 167 -16.36 16.71 -13.00
C THR A 167 -16.81 15.91 -11.77
N LEU A 168 -18.12 15.85 -11.49
CA LEU A 168 -18.67 15.08 -10.37
C LEU A 168 -18.56 13.57 -10.58
N ARG A 169 -18.75 13.07 -11.81
CA ARG A 169 -18.57 11.64 -12.12
C ARG A 169 -17.13 11.20 -11.87
N LYS A 170 -16.15 12.01 -12.28
CA LYS A 170 -14.73 11.76 -11.98
C LYS A 170 -14.45 11.80 -10.48
N TYR A 171 -15.04 12.75 -9.76
CA TYR A 171 -14.91 12.84 -8.30
C TYR A 171 -15.47 11.60 -7.59
N ASP A 172 -16.66 11.10 -7.97
CA ASP A 172 -17.23 9.86 -7.42
C ASP A 172 -16.34 8.65 -7.71
N ALA A 173 -15.84 8.51 -8.94
CA ALA A 173 -14.92 7.44 -9.31
C ALA A 173 -13.63 7.47 -8.46
N LEU A 174 -13.05 8.64 -8.25
CA LEU A 174 -11.84 8.79 -7.43
C LEU A 174 -12.11 8.59 -5.93
N THR A 175 -13.30 8.95 -5.46
CA THR A 175 -13.73 8.65 -4.08
C THR A 175 -13.75 7.15 -3.84
N LYS A 176 -14.36 6.38 -4.75
CA LYS A 176 -14.40 4.91 -4.70
C LYS A 176 -13.00 4.31 -4.82
N ALA A 177 -12.16 4.81 -5.72
CA ALA A 177 -10.79 4.35 -5.89
C ALA A 177 -9.95 4.57 -4.63
N LYS A 178 -10.05 5.73 -3.99
CA LYS A 178 -9.37 6.02 -2.73
C LYS A 178 -9.81 5.08 -1.61
N ALA A 179 -11.11 4.85 -1.45
CA ALA A 179 -11.64 3.92 -0.45
C ALA A 179 -11.16 2.48 -0.68
N ALA A 180 -11.15 2.02 -1.94
CA ALA A 180 -10.63 0.71 -2.29
C ALA A 180 -9.13 0.58 -2.00
N ALA A 181 -8.33 1.59 -2.35
CA ALA A 181 -6.90 1.61 -2.07
C ALA A 181 -6.60 1.62 -0.56
N GLN A 182 -7.39 2.36 0.22
CA GLN A 182 -7.29 2.37 1.68
C GLN A 182 -7.53 0.97 2.26
N LYS A 183 -8.60 0.30 1.85
CA LYS A 183 -8.91 -1.06 2.31
C LYS A 183 -7.80 -2.06 1.93
N ALA A 184 -7.23 -1.92 0.74
CA ALA A 184 -6.10 -2.74 0.31
C ALA A 184 -4.86 -2.51 1.18
N LYS A 185 -4.56 -1.24 1.50
CA LYS A 185 -3.48 -0.89 2.43
C LYS A 185 -3.70 -1.48 3.82
N GLU A 186 -4.88 -1.29 4.40
CA GLU A 186 -5.23 -1.85 5.73
C GLU A 186 -5.10 -3.38 5.77
N THR A 187 -5.52 -4.05 4.69
CA THR A 187 -5.38 -5.51 4.56
C THR A 187 -3.92 -5.94 4.49
N ALA A 188 -3.10 -5.24 3.70
CA ALA A 188 -1.68 -5.55 3.56
C ALA A 188 -0.91 -5.28 4.87
N ASP A 189 -1.21 -4.17 5.56
CA ASP A 189 -0.62 -3.83 6.85
C ASP A 189 -1.01 -4.86 7.93
N ALA A 190 -2.27 -5.29 7.96
CA ALA A 190 -2.73 -6.32 8.89
C ALA A 190 -2.04 -7.67 8.64
N ALA A 191 -1.87 -8.07 7.38
CA ALA A 191 -1.15 -9.29 7.02
C ALA A 191 0.34 -9.22 7.40
N LEU A 192 1.00 -8.08 7.14
CA LEU A 192 2.39 -7.86 7.53
C LEU A 192 2.55 -7.89 9.05
N LYS A 193 1.66 -7.20 9.78
CA LYS A 193 1.66 -7.19 11.25
C LYS A 193 1.52 -8.60 11.81
N ALA A 194 0.52 -9.34 11.36
CA ALA A 194 0.28 -10.71 11.81
C ALA A 194 1.47 -11.64 11.52
N ALA A 195 2.14 -11.47 10.37
CA ALA A 195 3.35 -12.24 10.06
C ALA A 195 4.58 -11.81 10.87
N GLY A 196 4.62 -10.56 11.35
CA GLY A 196 5.69 -10.03 12.19
C GLY A 196 5.61 -10.44 13.66
N GLU A 197 4.48 -11.00 14.10
CA GLU A 197 4.31 -11.47 15.48
C GLU A 197 5.19 -12.69 15.79
N CYS A 198 5.76 -12.71 16.99
CA CYS A 198 6.64 -13.80 17.41
C CYS A 198 5.84 -15.10 17.63
N VAL A 199 6.33 -16.18 17.02
CA VAL A 199 5.72 -17.51 17.13
C VAL A 199 6.46 -18.35 18.17
N TRP A 200 5.72 -18.96 19.09
CA TRP A 200 6.28 -19.92 20.03
C TRP A 200 6.53 -21.28 19.36
N GLN A 201 7.76 -21.78 19.48
CA GLN A 201 8.14 -23.09 18.96
C GLN A 201 8.89 -23.93 19.99
N PRO A 202 8.20 -24.85 20.70
CA PRO A 202 8.83 -25.70 21.71
C PRO A 202 9.83 -26.71 21.13
N LYS A 203 9.80 -26.92 19.81
CA LYS A 203 10.73 -27.80 19.07
C LYS A 203 12.09 -27.15 18.79
N ILE A 204 12.27 -25.87 19.14
CA ILE A 204 13.60 -25.25 19.21
C ILE A 204 14.06 -25.38 20.65
N SER A 205 15.03 -26.27 20.91
CA SER A 205 15.47 -26.55 22.29
C SER A 205 16.85 -26.01 22.56
N SER A 206 17.04 -25.43 23.75
CA SER A 206 18.31 -24.90 24.23
C SER A 206 18.84 -25.67 25.43
N GLU A 207 20.15 -25.83 25.53
CA GLU A 207 20.81 -26.48 26.68
C GLU A 207 22.25 -25.98 26.90
N LEU A 208 22.67 -25.83 28.16
CA LEU A 208 24.07 -25.71 28.51
C LEU A 208 24.63 -27.09 28.87
N LYS A 209 25.72 -27.47 28.20
CA LYS A 209 26.46 -28.70 28.47
C LYS A 209 27.78 -28.36 29.16
N GLY A 210 27.99 -28.92 30.35
CA GLY A 210 29.25 -28.79 31.09
C GLY A 210 29.40 -27.53 31.95
N LEU A 211 28.36 -26.71 32.10
CA LEU A 211 28.37 -25.64 33.12
C LEU A 211 28.37 -26.29 34.52
N PRO A 212 29.39 -26.06 35.36
CA PRO A 212 29.40 -26.63 36.71
C PRO A 212 28.42 -25.88 37.63
N ALA A 213 27.87 -26.59 38.61
CA ALA A 213 27.02 -26.02 39.66
C ALA A 213 27.82 -25.11 40.61
N GLN A 214 29.14 -25.27 40.65
CA GLN A 214 30.06 -24.50 41.47
C GLN A 214 31.31 -24.09 40.66
N VAL A 215 31.61 -22.79 40.64
CA VAL A 215 32.81 -22.23 39.99
C VAL A 215 33.70 -21.63 41.07
N VAL A 216 34.97 -21.99 41.09
CA VAL A 216 35.92 -21.48 42.10
C VAL A 216 36.53 -20.17 41.60
N ALA A 217 36.60 -19.15 42.46
CA ALA A 217 37.30 -17.90 42.16
C ALA A 217 38.75 -18.14 41.74
N GLY A 218 39.21 -17.46 40.71
CA GLY A 218 40.53 -17.63 40.11
C GLY A 218 40.60 -18.74 39.06
N THR A 219 39.48 -19.37 38.72
CA THR A 219 39.41 -20.42 37.70
C THR A 219 38.70 -19.95 36.43
N THR A 220 38.93 -20.71 35.36
CA THR A 220 38.25 -20.59 34.09
C THR A 220 37.58 -21.91 33.79
N VAL A 221 36.28 -21.88 33.49
CA VAL A 221 35.50 -23.06 33.12
C VAL A 221 35.00 -22.93 31.69
N ASP A 222 35.12 -24.00 30.93
CA ASP A 222 34.64 -24.10 29.55
C ASP A 222 33.38 -24.97 29.52
N PHE A 223 32.35 -24.49 28.82
CA PHE A 223 31.08 -25.19 28.64
C PHE A 223 30.51 -24.85 27.26
N SER A 224 29.42 -25.51 26.88
CA SER A 224 28.83 -25.33 25.53
C SER A 224 27.36 -24.98 25.60
N PHE A 225 26.94 -24.02 24.80
CA PHE A 225 25.54 -23.69 24.58
C PHE A 225 25.06 -24.34 23.28
N ARG A 226 24.13 -25.30 23.40
CA ARG A 226 23.51 -25.98 22.27
C ARG A 226 22.12 -25.43 21.99
N VAL A 227 21.83 -25.19 20.70
CA VAL A 227 20.48 -24.95 20.20
C VAL A 227 20.17 -25.98 19.12
N SER A 228 19.07 -26.71 19.29
CA SER A 228 18.65 -27.76 18.35
C SER A 228 17.37 -27.37 17.63
N ASN A 229 17.38 -27.51 16.31
CA ASN A 229 16.22 -27.35 15.45
C ASN A 229 15.53 -28.72 15.30
N ALA A 230 14.62 -29.08 16.22
CA ALA A 230 13.79 -30.27 16.05
C ALA A 230 12.48 -29.97 15.27
N THR A 231 12.43 -28.83 14.58
CA THR A 231 11.31 -28.54 13.67
C THR A 231 11.44 -29.37 12.39
N GLY A 232 10.37 -29.42 11.59
CA GLY A 232 10.36 -30.14 10.32
C GLY A 232 10.92 -29.34 9.13
N HIS A 233 11.55 -28.19 9.36
CA HIS A 233 12.06 -27.33 8.28
C HIS A 233 13.34 -26.61 8.70
N THR A 234 14.02 -26.03 7.71
CA THR A 234 15.24 -25.26 7.90
C THR A 234 14.95 -23.91 8.55
N LEU A 235 15.79 -23.51 9.51
CA LEU A 235 15.68 -22.24 10.24
C LEU A 235 16.99 -21.46 10.21
N ASP A 236 16.90 -20.15 10.23
CA ASP A 236 18.01 -19.29 10.64
C ASP A 236 17.95 -19.17 12.16
N VAL A 237 18.97 -19.63 12.88
CA VAL A 237 18.99 -19.70 14.35
C VAL A 237 19.90 -18.61 14.91
N SER A 238 19.36 -17.84 15.85
CA SER A 238 20.05 -16.78 16.58
C SER A 238 20.01 -17.10 18.09
N PRO A 239 20.97 -17.86 18.62
CA PRO A 239 21.03 -18.19 20.04
C PRO A 239 21.06 -16.93 20.92
N LEU A 240 20.14 -16.82 21.88
CA LEU A 240 20.14 -15.79 22.91
C LEU A 240 20.84 -16.34 24.15
N PHE A 241 21.83 -15.61 24.64
CA PHE A 241 22.61 -16.01 25.79
C PHE A 241 22.89 -14.84 26.73
N PHE A 242 22.82 -15.13 28.02
CA PHE A 242 23.18 -14.23 29.11
C PHE A 242 23.85 -15.04 30.21
N VAL A 243 24.87 -14.48 30.83
CA VAL A 243 25.50 -15.05 32.02
C VAL A 243 26.02 -13.92 32.89
N HIS A 244 25.69 -13.98 34.17
CA HIS A 244 26.05 -12.97 35.15
C HIS A 244 26.67 -13.63 36.38
N THR A 245 27.77 -13.06 36.84
CA THR A 245 28.32 -13.31 38.17
C THR A 245 29.25 -12.15 38.55
N ALA A 246 29.29 -11.81 39.84
CA ALA A 246 30.18 -10.76 40.33
C ALA A 246 31.64 -11.08 40.02
N GLN A 247 32.36 -10.11 39.43
CA GLN A 247 33.77 -10.24 39.03
C GLN A 247 34.02 -11.45 38.09
N GLY A 248 33.00 -11.84 37.33
CA GLY A 248 33.11 -12.81 36.25
C GLY A 248 33.18 -12.15 34.89
N LYS A 249 33.86 -12.83 33.97
CA LYS A 249 33.94 -12.48 32.56
C LYS A 249 33.59 -13.72 31.75
N ALA A 250 32.53 -13.62 30.96
CA ALA A 250 32.14 -14.68 30.04
C ALA A 250 32.50 -14.33 28.61
N GLN A 251 32.87 -15.34 27.83
CA GLN A 251 33.24 -15.20 26.43
C GLN A 251 32.67 -16.35 25.62
N TRP A 252 32.34 -16.11 24.36
CA TRP A 252 31.94 -17.13 23.40
C TRP A 252 32.93 -17.18 22.24
N LEU A 253 33.08 -18.36 21.64
CA LEU A 253 33.99 -18.57 20.52
C LEU A 253 33.30 -18.28 19.19
N ASP A 254 33.78 -17.25 18.48
CA ASP A 254 33.37 -16.91 17.12
C ASP A 254 34.43 -17.37 16.12
N GLY A 255 34.20 -18.51 15.49
CA GLY A 255 35.23 -19.20 14.69
C GLY A 255 36.42 -19.58 15.56
N THR A 256 37.48 -18.78 15.53
CA THR A 256 38.70 -18.97 16.34
C THR A 256 38.94 -17.84 17.35
N VAL A 257 38.06 -16.84 17.43
CA VAL A 257 38.25 -15.64 18.27
C VAL A 257 37.28 -15.67 19.45
N TRP A 258 37.79 -15.48 20.66
CA TRP A 258 36.96 -15.34 21.86
C TRP A 258 36.40 -13.92 21.96
N LYS A 259 35.07 -13.80 21.92
CA LYS A 259 34.35 -12.53 22.09
C LYS A 259 33.73 -12.46 23.47
N GLU A 260 33.92 -11.34 24.14
CA GLU A 260 33.34 -11.09 25.46
C GLU A 260 31.83 -10.92 25.36
N LEU A 261 31.12 -11.47 26.35
CA LEU A 261 29.69 -11.26 26.54
C LEU A 261 29.49 -10.03 27.40
N PRO A 262 28.66 -9.06 26.95
CA PRO A 262 28.27 -7.96 27.82
C PRO A 262 27.36 -8.49 28.94
N ASP A 263 27.18 -7.68 29.98
CA ASP A 263 26.28 -7.99 31.11
C ASP A 263 24.80 -7.76 30.76
N GLU A 264 24.38 -8.23 29.58
CA GLU A 264 23.02 -8.14 29.05
C GLU A 264 22.72 -9.28 28.06
N PRO A 265 21.44 -9.68 27.86
CA PRO A 265 21.08 -10.73 26.90
C PRO A 265 21.56 -10.42 25.48
N SER A 266 22.36 -11.33 24.93
CA SER A 266 23.07 -11.12 23.66
C SER A 266 22.83 -12.26 22.66
N ILE A 267 22.79 -11.92 21.37
CA ILE A 267 22.81 -12.93 20.31
C ILE A 267 24.24 -13.41 20.06
N VAL A 268 24.44 -14.73 20.11
CA VAL A 268 25.76 -15.35 19.92
C VAL A 268 25.74 -16.35 18.78
N ALA A 269 26.81 -16.39 17.97
CA ALA A 269 27.00 -17.33 16.88
C ALA A 269 25.75 -17.59 16.00
N PRO A 270 25.16 -16.55 15.37
CA PRO A 270 24.00 -16.74 14.50
C PRO A 270 24.35 -17.65 13.33
N ALA A 271 23.49 -18.62 13.04
CA ALA A 271 23.69 -19.62 12.01
C ALA A 271 22.52 -19.59 11.02
N LYS A 272 22.83 -19.50 9.73
CA LYS A 272 21.82 -19.55 8.66
C LYS A 272 21.62 -20.97 8.16
N GLY A 273 20.41 -21.30 7.74
CA GLY A 273 20.13 -22.56 7.06
C GLY A 273 20.32 -23.80 7.94
N VAL A 274 20.07 -23.70 9.25
CA VAL A 274 20.14 -24.84 10.17
C VAL A 274 19.03 -25.84 9.82
N ALA A 275 19.42 -26.96 9.21
CA ALA A 275 18.49 -27.98 8.76
C ALA A 275 17.65 -28.59 9.90
N ALA A 276 16.52 -29.19 9.53
CA ALA A 276 15.68 -29.96 10.45
C ALA A 276 16.47 -31.10 11.09
N GLY A 277 16.34 -31.27 12.40
CA GLY A 277 17.08 -32.24 13.21
C GLY A 277 18.51 -31.83 13.58
N SER A 278 19.03 -30.72 13.04
CA SER A 278 20.41 -30.28 13.30
C SER A 278 20.54 -29.48 14.60
N THR A 279 21.74 -29.50 15.17
CA THR A 279 22.13 -28.75 16.36
C THR A 279 23.30 -27.83 16.03
N ILE A 280 23.23 -26.60 16.54
CA ILE A 280 24.39 -25.71 16.61
C ILE A 280 24.93 -25.69 18.03
N GLU A 281 26.25 -25.61 18.15
CA GLU A 281 26.96 -25.59 19.43
C GLU A 281 27.88 -24.37 19.48
N VAL A 282 27.71 -23.57 20.52
CA VAL A 282 28.53 -22.39 20.81
C VAL A 282 29.42 -22.72 21.99
N LYS A 283 30.74 -22.66 21.82
CA LYS A 283 31.69 -22.81 22.92
C LYS A 283 31.70 -21.55 23.76
N VAL A 284 31.60 -21.70 25.06
CA VAL A 284 31.56 -20.61 26.04
C VAL A 284 32.61 -20.88 27.11
N ARG A 285 33.21 -19.79 27.59
CA ARG A 285 34.17 -19.78 28.68
C ARG A 285 33.71 -18.77 29.72
N LEU A 286 33.78 -19.12 30.99
CA LEU A 286 33.58 -18.21 32.11
C LEU A 286 34.84 -18.19 32.97
N THR A 287 35.42 -17.00 33.12
CA THR A 287 36.54 -16.74 34.02
C THR A 287 36.03 -15.95 35.22
N VAL A 288 36.33 -16.41 36.43
CA VAL A 288 36.01 -15.69 37.67
C VAL A 288 37.30 -15.18 38.30
N ASP A 289 37.37 -13.90 38.62
CA ASP A 289 38.57 -13.29 39.21
C ASP A 289 38.97 -13.97 40.52
N ALA A 290 40.28 -14.07 40.80
CA ALA A 290 40.78 -14.72 42.02
C ALA A 290 40.34 -14.02 43.32
N LYS A 291 40.00 -12.72 43.25
CA LYS A 291 39.51 -11.91 44.36
C LYS A 291 37.99 -11.96 44.50
N ALA A 292 37.29 -12.71 43.63
CA ALA A 292 35.86 -12.87 43.71
C ALA A 292 35.45 -13.48 45.06
N LYS A 293 34.48 -12.84 45.71
CA LYS A 293 33.86 -13.36 46.93
C LYS A 293 32.93 -14.51 46.56
N ALA A 294 32.65 -15.38 47.54
CA ALA A 294 31.60 -16.36 47.38
C ALA A 294 30.27 -15.66 47.03
N GLY A 295 29.56 -16.21 46.06
CA GLY A 295 28.41 -15.55 45.46
C GLY A 295 27.55 -16.48 44.64
N LYS A 296 26.60 -15.90 43.92
CA LYS A 296 25.72 -16.60 43.00
C LYS A 296 26.01 -16.11 41.59
N GLY A 297 25.92 -17.02 40.64
CA GLY A 297 25.90 -16.71 39.22
C GLY A 297 24.69 -17.34 38.57
N ASP A 298 24.23 -16.69 37.51
CA ASP A 298 23.05 -17.09 36.76
C ASP A 298 23.38 -17.07 35.27
N ALA A 299 22.84 -18.02 34.52
CA ALA A 299 22.88 -18.02 33.06
C ALA A 299 21.47 -18.23 32.50
N LEU A 300 21.13 -17.51 31.44
CA LEU A 300 19.87 -17.63 30.72
C LEU A 300 20.16 -17.95 29.26
N ILE A 301 19.48 -18.96 28.73
CA ILE A 301 19.62 -19.38 27.33
C ILE A 301 18.25 -19.46 26.66
N ALA A 302 18.24 -19.17 25.36
CA ALA A 302 17.12 -19.53 24.50
C ALA A 302 17.53 -19.63 23.03
N GLY A 303 16.76 -20.41 22.27
CA GLY A 303 16.87 -20.46 20.83
C GLY A 303 15.90 -19.45 20.23
N ASN A 304 16.41 -18.35 19.70
CA ASN A 304 15.61 -17.53 18.78
C ASN A 304 15.91 -18.02 17.37
N ALA A 305 14.93 -17.91 16.48
CA ALA A 305 15.08 -18.27 15.08
C ALA A 305 14.20 -17.41 14.19
N SER A 306 14.40 -17.54 12.89
CA SER A 306 13.55 -16.98 11.85
C SER A 306 13.53 -17.91 10.63
N ASP A 307 12.53 -17.70 9.78
CA ASP A 307 12.43 -18.32 8.46
C ASP A 307 11.90 -17.28 7.45
N ALA A 308 11.69 -17.70 6.20
CA ALA A 308 11.20 -16.82 5.14
C ALA A 308 9.80 -16.22 5.41
N TYR A 309 9.01 -16.84 6.29
CA TYR A 309 7.62 -16.48 6.59
C TYR A 309 7.45 -15.83 7.97
N ASN A 310 8.30 -16.18 8.93
CA ASN A 310 8.23 -15.76 10.31
C ASN A 310 9.58 -15.13 10.71
N PRO A 311 9.65 -13.80 10.86
CA PRO A 311 10.88 -13.12 11.23
C PRO A 311 11.24 -13.32 12.71
N CYS A 312 10.31 -13.81 13.54
CA CYS A 312 10.52 -14.04 14.96
C CYS A 312 9.93 -15.39 15.39
N ILE A 313 10.80 -16.32 15.75
CA ILE A 313 10.45 -17.62 16.30
C ILE A 313 11.20 -17.80 17.62
N LEU A 314 10.46 -18.11 18.69
CA LEU A 314 10.98 -18.16 20.04
C LEU A 314 10.88 -19.59 20.61
N GLY A 315 12.02 -20.15 21.02
CA GLY A 315 12.09 -21.40 21.77
C GLY A 315 12.05 -21.20 23.29
N PRO A 316 11.85 -22.27 24.09
CA PRO A 316 11.83 -22.21 25.55
C PRO A 316 13.09 -21.59 26.13
N MET A 317 12.91 -20.61 27.02
CA MET A 317 14.01 -20.09 27.83
C MET A 317 14.32 -21.08 28.96
N LYS A 318 15.61 -21.23 29.30
CA LYS A 318 16.05 -21.98 30.47
C LYS A 318 17.05 -21.16 31.26
N GLY A 319 16.91 -21.19 32.58
CA GLY A 319 17.88 -20.62 33.50
C GLY A 319 18.77 -21.68 34.11
N TYR A 320 19.99 -21.31 34.46
CA TYR A 320 20.94 -22.12 35.18
C TYR A 320 21.50 -21.29 36.31
N LYS A 321 21.53 -21.84 37.51
CA LYS A 321 22.15 -21.21 38.67
C LYS A 321 23.41 -21.97 39.02
N PHE A 322 24.45 -21.24 39.37
CA PHE A 322 25.69 -21.79 39.90
C PHE A 322 26.18 -20.95 41.07
N ALA A 323 26.93 -21.56 41.97
CA ALA A 323 27.60 -20.86 43.06
C ALA A 323 29.01 -20.45 42.62
N VAL A 324 29.45 -19.28 43.03
CA VAL A 324 30.87 -18.93 43.03
C VAL A 324 31.42 -19.22 44.42
N LEU A 325 32.47 -20.04 44.49
CA LEU A 325 33.19 -20.36 45.71
C LEU A 325 34.44 -19.49 45.83
N THR A 326 34.91 -19.24 47.06
CA THR A 326 36.20 -18.56 47.28
C THR A 326 37.36 -19.39 46.73
N ALA A 327 38.46 -18.72 46.38
CA ALA A 327 39.67 -19.37 45.88
C ALA A 327 40.18 -20.46 46.83
N GLY A 328 40.65 -21.59 46.27
CA GLY A 328 41.14 -22.74 47.03
C GLY A 328 40.06 -23.70 47.55
N SER A 329 38.77 -23.41 47.32
CA SER A 329 37.68 -24.33 47.65
C SER A 329 37.67 -25.56 46.74
N LYS A 330 37.14 -26.68 47.24
CA LYS A 330 36.91 -27.90 46.44
C LYS A 330 35.44 -27.94 46.00
N PRO A 331 35.14 -27.89 44.68
CA PRO A 331 33.78 -28.06 44.20
C PRO A 331 33.33 -29.52 44.30
N ASP A 332 32.03 -29.76 44.42
CA ASP A 332 31.41 -31.09 44.43
C ASP A 332 31.45 -31.81 43.06
N GLY A 333 31.70 -31.07 41.98
CA GLY A 333 31.83 -31.60 40.62
C GLY A 333 30.49 -31.75 39.89
N ASP A 334 29.38 -31.33 40.49
CA ASP A 334 28.07 -31.43 39.88
C ASP A 334 27.90 -30.44 38.72
N ALA A 335 27.14 -30.83 37.70
CA ALA A 335 26.72 -29.93 36.64
C ALA A 335 25.52 -29.08 37.08
N ALA A 336 25.51 -27.80 36.71
CA ALA A 336 24.37 -26.93 36.89
C ALA A 336 23.16 -27.48 36.12
N LYS A 337 22.01 -27.59 36.79
CA LYS A 337 20.78 -28.10 36.19
C LYS A 337 19.91 -26.96 35.67
N PRO A 338 19.20 -27.16 34.55
CA PRO A 338 18.24 -26.17 34.07
C PRO A 338 17.12 -26.01 35.08
N GLN A 339 16.76 -24.77 35.36
CA GLN A 339 15.57 -24.38 36.11
C GLN A 339 14.55 -23.77 35.14
N PRO A 340 13.24 -24.03 35.35
CA PRO A 340 12.20 -23.26 34.70
C PRO A 340 12.40 -21.78 35.02
N THR A 341 12.39 -20.94 33.99
CA THR A 341 12.40 -19.48 34.12
C THR A 341 11.07 -18.94 33.66
N GLU A 342 10.49 -18.03 34.44
CA GLU A 342 9.28 -17.32 34.02
C GLU A 342 9.63 -16.43 32.82
N ASP A 343 8.91 -16.61 31.71
CA ASP A 343 9.09 -15.86 30.46
C ASP A 343 8.46 -14.44 30.55
N LYS A 344 8.44 -13.85 31.76
CA LYS A 344 7.67 -12.64 32.10
C LYS A 344 8.13 -11.38 31.38
N ASP A 345 9.39 -11.36 30.93
CA ASP A 345 10.02 -10.24 30.24
C ASP A 345 10.24 -10.48 28.73
N ARG A 346 9.80 -11.64 28.21
CA ARG A 346 9.85 -11.95 26.77
C ARG A 346 8.55 -11.44 26.10
N PRO A 347 8.61 -10.90 24.86
CA PRO A 347 7.41 -10.56 24.10
C PRO A 347 6.45 -11.76 24.08
N LYS A 348 5.26 -11.58 24.65
CA LYS A 348 4.27 -12.66 24.77
C LYS A 348 3.85 -13.11 23.37
N PRO A 349 4.04 -14.39 22.99
CA PRO A 349 3.60 -14.87 21.69
C PRO A 349 2.07 -14.81 21.64
N THR A 350 1.54 -14.17 20.60
CA THR A 350 0.10 -14.06 20.31
C THR A 350 -0.42 -15.24 19.50
N GLY A 351 0.49 -16.04 18.90
CA GLY A 351 0.16 -17.23 18.12
C GLY A 351 0.01 -18.50 18.97
N LYS A 352 -1.08 -19.24 18.77
CA LYS A 352 -1.27 -20.61 19.30
C LYS A 352 -0.16 -21.53 18.74
N PRO A 353 0.40 -22.48 19.52
CA PRO A 353 1.36 -23.45 19.03
C PRO A 353 0.83 -24.15 17.77
N THR A 354 1.58 -24.09 16.67
CA THR A 354 1.28 -24.84 15.45
C THR A 354 1.62 -26.31 15.67
N ALA A 355 0.68 -27.03 16.28
CA ALA A 355 0.65 -28.48 16.22
C ALA A 355 0.12 -28.88 14.83
N GLY A 356 1.00 -29.47 14.00
CA GLY A 356 0.59 -30.17 12.78
C GLY A 356 0.47 -29.29 11.53
N GLY A 357 1.59 -29.11 10.83
CA GLY A 357 1.58 -29.01 9.37
C GLY A 357 2.21 -30.30 8.84
N SER A 358 1.45 -31.09 8.09
CA SER A 358 1.88 -32.39 7.55
C SER A 358 3.23 -32.28 6.86
N ALA A 359 4.21 -33.04 7.34
CA ALA A 359 5.52 -33.14 6.74
C ALA A 359 5.40 -33.80 5.35
N PRO A 360 6.05 -33.28 4.30
CA PRO A 360 6.44 -34.13 3.19
C PRO A 360 7.53 -35.08 3.72
N THR A 361 7.32 -36.38 3.53
CA THR A 361 8.24 -37.45 3.90
C THR A 361 9.66 -37.17 3.41
N ALA A 362 10.61 -37.08 4.35
CA ALA A 362 12.03 -37.02 4.06
C ALA A 362 12.57 -38.44 3.81
N GLN A 363 13.28 -38.60 2.70
CA GLN A 363 13.97 -39.82 2.33
C GLN A 363 15.47 -39.60 2.55
N GLY A 364 16.05 -40.32 3.52
CA GLY A 364 17.47 -40.68 3.52
C GLY A 364 18.42 -39.87 4.42
N GLY A 365 19.08 -40.60 5.33
CA GLY A 365 20.53 -40.52 5.56
C GLY A 365 21.06 -39.46 6.52
N ALA A 366 21.30 -39.85 7.77
CA ALA A 366 22.10 -39.09 8.71
C ALA A 366 23.60 -39.08 8.33
N ALA A 367 24.24 -37.92 8.36
CA ALA A 367 25.68 -37.79 8.51
C ALA A 367 26.01 -36.42 9.14
N ALA A 368 26.58 -36.44 10.34
CA ALA A 368 27.22 -35.28 10.93
C ALA A 368 28.51 -34.99 10.15
N THR A 369 28.64 -33.81 9.54
CA THR A 369 29.86 -33.41 8.84
C THR A 369 30.27 -32.00 9.30
N PRO A 370 31.53 -31.78 9.73
CA PRO A 370 32.02 -30.46 10.10
C PRO A 370 32.23 -29.59 8.86
N LEU A 371 31.85 -28.32 8.97
CA LEU A 371 31.95 -27.34 7.88
C LEU A 371 33.38 -26.77 7.83
N ASN A 372 34.12 -27.02 6.73
CA ASN A 372 35.23 -26.16 6.33
C ASN A 372 35.32 -26.07 4.80
N THR A 373 35.26 -24.83 4.31
CA THR A 373 35.69 -24.29 2.99
C THR A 373 35.38 -25.08 1.71
N ALA A 374 34.52 -24.50 0.86
CA ALA A 374 34.56 -24.72 -0.58
C ALA A 374 34.26 -23.41 -1.33
N THR A 375 35.31 -22.87 -1.95
CA THR A 375 35.24 -21.98 -3.11
C THR A 375 34.86 -22.80 -4.34
N THR A 376 33.82 -22.38 -5.08
CA THR A 376 33.63 -22.74 -6.49
C THR A 376 33.03 -21.58 -7.26
N THR A 377 33.85 -21.05 -8.16
CA THR A 377 33.51 -20.18 -9.29
C THR A 377 32.71 -20.97 -10.34
N GLY A 378 31.68 -20.37 -10.95
CA GLY A 378 31.00 -20.95 -12.11
C GLY A 378 29.73 -20.19 -12.50
N ALA A 379 29.81 -19.44 -13.60
CA ALA A 379 28.76 -18.59 -14.17
C ALA A 379 27.62 -19.39 -14.84
N LEU A 380 26.43 -18.77 -14.97
CA LEU A 380 25.61 -18.77 -16.19
C LEU A 380 24.47 -17.75 -16.03
N ALA A 381 24.38 -16.86 -17.03
CA ALA A 381 23.28 -15.94 -17.20
C ALA A 381 22.00 -16.71 -17.58
N SER A 382 20.86 -16.31 -17.01
CA SER A 382 19.54 -16.61 -17.54
C SER A 382 18.72 -15.33 -17.52
N THR A 383 18.81 -14.57 -18.61
CA THR A 383 17.78 -13.61 -19.01
C THR A 383 16.52 -14.39 -19.38
N GLY A 384 15.42 -14.21 -18.66
CA GLY A 384 14.14 -14.80 -19.09
C GLY A 384 13.06 -14.83 -18.02
N SER A 385 12.22 -13.79 -18.01
CA SER A 385 10.83 -13.76 -17.53
C SER A 385 10.48 -14.57 -16.27
N SER A 386 10.54 -13.92 -15.11
CA SER A 386 9.98 -14.47 -13.88
C SER A 386 8.44 -14.51 -13.96
N SER A 387 7.90 -15.72 -14.01
CA SER A 387 6.47 -16.06 -14.10
C SER A 387 5.67 -15.83 -12.80
N ALA A 388 6.00 -14.77 -12.05
CA ALA A 388 5.34 -14.44 -10.77
C ALA A 388 4.28 -13.32 -10.86
N MET A 389 4.12 -12.69 -12.03
CA MET A 389 3.15 -11.60 -12.22
C MET A 389 1.65 -11.96 -12.20
N PRO A 390 1.18 -13.20 -12.47
CA PRO A 390 -0.27 -13.47 -12.46
C PRO A 390 -0.90 -13.57 -11.06
N ARG A 391 -0.10 -13.73 -9.98
CA ARG A 391 -0.63 -14.15 -8.66
C ARG A 391 -0.77 -13.03 -7.63
N LEU A 392 -0.19 -11.86 -7.90
CA LEU A 392 -0.53 -10.60 -7.19
C LEU A 392 -1.76 -9.90 -7.81
N ALA A 393 -2.34 -10.45 -8.88
CA ALA A 393 -3.44 -9.84 -9.62
C ALA A 393 -4.79 -9.84 -8.88
N LEU A 394 -4.97 -10.62 -7.80
CA LEU A 394 -6.22 -10.66 -7.05
C LEU A 394 -6.41 -9.50 -6.05
N ALA A 395 -5.36 -8.71 -5.79
CA ALA A 395 -5.47 -7.42 -5.09
C ALA A 395 -5.18 -6.21 -6.01
N GLY A 396 -4.51 -6.42 -7.16
CA GLY A 396 -4.20 -5.36 -8.14
C GLY A 396 -5.18 -5.23 -9.33
N GLY A 397 -6.06 -6.23 -9.56
CA GLY A 397 -6.91 -6.30 -10.75
C GLY A 397 -8.02 -5.25 -10.85
N VAL A 398 -8.40 -4.60 -9.74
CA VAL A 398 -9.44 -3.57 -9.74
C VAL A 398 -8.88 -2.19 -10.12
N ALA A 399 -7.58 -1.94 -9.89
CA ALA A 399 -6.97 -0.64 -10.18
C ALA A 399 -6.59 -0.47 -11.66
N VAL A 400 -6.13 -1.53 -12.34
CA VAL A 400 -5.76 -1.46 -13.77
C VAL A 400 -6.98 -1.49 -14.69
N ALA A 401 -8.06 -2.20 -14.31
CA ALA A 401 -9.31 -2.21 -15.07
C ALA A 401 -10.00 -0.83 -15.08
N LEU A 402 -9.86 -0.03 -14.01
CA LEU A 402 -10.41 1.32 -13.95
C LEU A 402 -9.52 2.38 -14.65
N GLY A 403 -8.21 2.13 -14.76
CA GLY A 403 -7.30 2.95 -15.56
C GLY A 403 -7.54 2.83 -17.08
N ALA A 404 -7.86 1.63 -17.57
CA ALA A 404 -8.20 1.40 -18.97
C ALA A 404 -9.64 1.85 -19.33
N GLY A 405 -10.58 1.79 -18.38
CA GLY A 405 -11.99 2.20 -18.59
C GLY A 405 -12.18 3.69 -18.91
N ALA A 406 -11.32 4.56 -18.36
CA ALA A 406 -11.39 6.01 -18.59
C ALA A 406 -10.90 6.45 -19.99
N VAL A 407 -9.98 5.71 -20.60
CA VAL A 407 -9.43 6.03 -21.94
C VAL A 407 -10.30 5.44 -23.07
N ILE A 408 -11.00 4.33 -22.81
CA ILE A 408 -11.91 3.72 -23.81
C ILE A 408 -13.27 4.45 -23.89
N ALA A 409 -13.79 4.98 -22.79
CA ALA A 409 -15.07 5.68 -22.76
C ALA A 409 -15.05 7.05 -23.49
N THR A 410 -13.89 7.73 -23.54
CA THR A 410 -13.75 9.02 -24.23
C THR A 410 -13.50 8.89 -25.73
N ARG A 411 -13.05 7.72 -26.22
CA ARG A 411 -12.73 7.51 -27.65
C ARG A 411 -13.93 7.02 -28.49
N ARG A 412 -14.97 6.45 -27.87
CA ARG A 412 -16.14 5.91 -28.60
C ARG A 412 -17.26 6.91 -28.92
N ARG A 413 -17.19 8.17 -28.46
CA ARG A 413 -18.21 9.20 -28.78
C ARG A 413 -17.82 10.20 -29.88
N LYS A 414 -16.88 9.87 -30.76
CA LYS A 414 -16.52 10.74 -31.92
C LYS A 414 -16.59 10.07 -33.29
N ALA A 415 -17.21 8.90 -33.41
CA ALA A 415 -17.32 8.18 -34.68
C ALA A 415 -18.74 7.64 -34.92
N THR A 416 -19.72 8.54 -34.98
CA THR A 416 -20.98 8.38 -35.75
C THR A 416 -21.69 9.72 -35.75
N ASP A 417 -21.39 10.54 -36.76
CA ASP A 417 -22.34 11.42 -37.43
C ASP A 417 -21.68 11.93 -38.73
N ARG A 418 -21.87 11.13 -39.77
CA ARG A 418 -21.78 11.51 -41.18
C ARG A 418 -22.79 10.64 -41.91
N THR A 419 -24.01 11.16 -42.03
CA THR A 419 -24.91 11.10 -43.19
C THR A 419 -26.01 12.10 -42.94
#